data_AF-A0A812MGF0-F1
#
_entry.id   AF-A0A812MGF0-F1
#
_cell.length_a   1.000
_cell.length_b   1.000
_cell.length_c   1.000
_cell.angle_alpha   90.00
_cell.angle_beta   90.00
_cell.angle_gamma   90.00
#
_symmetry.space_group_name_H-M   'P 1'
#
loop_
_entity.id
_entity.type
_entity.pdbx_description
1 polymer ?
#
loop_
_entity_poly.entity_id
_entity_poly.type
_entity_poly.pdbx_seq_one_letter_code
_entity_poly.pdbx_strand_id
1 'polypeptide(L)'
;VVGNCQLGCFAGDFVLPGGATVSHPDLVSGFTAEPDCPLGYAVGKVTIVCVNGNMEVQSGTCDAHCQAGRFMGPTGYLVNHLKIQHNETRLVACPAGYIGQLRLRCLAGAVGIETGQCLRNCIEGATALRDDVIFGYDDMEHGEVSREMKCPTGYVGSVRLLCTDSVVSVASGQCLAHCGAGVAQGAEYFGLEHEDFVSIVCPEVGEIKVRCFDGEVEVVEGQCLYGCAAGTVVDANGVDLRYPAFPHGTRINGTCSGLGVGTVELHCNNTVVALAGEGTCQRHCPPQFTESRDGSNVSVPYIEHLQQASVQCPNGQAGVLAVRCTDFVSSVFDGICGDMNCRAGEVNTNGALVAYPAINDKRNAGPGDCGEDFLGEPVFYCSDGIVSVLAVNLIRQPRIPGIDNVSEIGSSYNFTEEDRFKLCGCCSPPPDLPDIAALEGLDSMVVIYWAVAVGGAGFLVATASGYWIYKKRPPKVSKVTPEDGLGAGSSLAIQDNPQLTSKELALRDAAMSERDLALALKDVPARPGLQDRPRLLRGMSEEP
;
A
#
# COMPACT_ATOMS: atom_id res chain seq x y z
N VAL A 1 -6.51 66.83 -98.92
CA VAL A 1 -5.69 66.47 -97.76
C VAL A 1 -5.50 67.74 -96.94
N VAL A 2 -6.14 67.83 -95.78
CA VAL A 2 -6.02 69.01 -94.90
C VAL A 2 -4.65 68.90 -94.24
N GLY A 3 -3.69 69.68 -94.75
CA GLY A 3 -2.34 69.74 -94.19
C GLY A 3 -2.37 70.56 -92.91
N ASN A 4 -2.51 69.91 -91.76
CA ASN A 4 -2.33 70.58 -90.48
C ASN A 4 -0.83 70.85 -90.31
N CYS A 5 -0.48 72.10 -89.97
CA CYS A 5 0.89 72.43 -89.58
C CYS A 5 1.18 71.69 -88.26
N GLN A 6 2.20 70.83 -88.27
CA GLN A 6 2.66 70.11 -87.08
C GLN A 6 4.03 70.65 -86.67
N LEU A 7 4.24 70.78 -85.36
CA LEU A 7 5.53 71.16 -84.81
C LEU A 7 6.53 70.02 -85.01
N GLY A 8 7.73 70.34 -85.51
CA GLY A 8 8.86 69.41 -85.50
C GLY A 8 9.52 69.37 -84.13
N CYS A 9 10.32 68.33 -83.90
CA CYS A 9 11.13 68.17 -82.70
C CYS A 9 12.56 68.59 -83.03
N PHE A 10 13.05 69.64 -82.38
CA PHE A 10 14.40 70.15 -82.62
C PHE A 10 15.46 69.25 -81.98
N ALA A 11 16.66 69.23 -82.57
CA ALA A 11 17.77 68.43 -82.11
C ALA A 11 18.08 68.68 -80.63
N GLY A 12 18.25 67.60 -79.88
CA GLY A 12 18.42 67.66 -78.44
C GLY A 12 18.47 66.29 -77.79
N ASP A 13 18.42 66.29 -76.47
CA ASP A 13 18.48 65.10 -75.64
C ASP A 13 17.08 64.69 -75.17
N PHE A 14 16.79 63.40 -75.30
CA PHE A 14 15.54 62.81 -74.86
C PHE A 14 15.80 61.72 -73.81
N VAL A 15 15.13 61.83 -72.66
CA VAL A 15 15.24 60.86 -71.57
C VAL A 15 14.21 59.75 -71.81
N LEU A 16 14.69 58.55 -72.08
CA LEU A 16 13.87 57.36 -72.23
C LEU A 16 13.22 56.97 -70.88
N PRO A 17 12.09 56.23 -70.90
CA PRO A 17 11.44 55.75 -69.68
C PRO A 17 12.34 54.94 -68.73
N GLY A 18 13.41 54.33 -69.25
CA GLY A 18 14.46 53.63 -68.49
C GLY A 18 15.57 54.52 -67.91
N GLY A 19 15.44 55.85 -68.02
CA GLY A 19 16.39 56.84 -67.50
C GLY A 19 17.61 57.12 -68.39
N ALA A 20 17.80 56.38 -69.49
CA ALA A 20 18.83 56.65 -70.47
C ALA A 20 18.55 57.94 -71.25
N THR A 21 19.57 58.76 -71.48
CA THR A 21 19.46 59.95 -72.32
C THR A 21 20.04 59.66 -73.70
N VAL A 22 19.25 59.85 -74.75
CA VAL A 22 19.66 59.66 -76.15
C VAL A 22 19.54 60.98 -76.90
N SER A 23 20.54 61.30 -77.71
CA SER A 23 20.52 62.50 -78.55
C SER A 23 19.86 62.20 -79.89
N HIS A 24 19.05 63.13 -80.40
CA HIS A 24 18.38 62.99 -81.69
C HIS A 24 18.57 64.24 -82.57
N PRO A 25 18.57 64.10 -83.91
CA PRO A 25 18.59 65.23 -84.82
C PRO A 25 17.22 65.94 -84.89
N ASP A 26 17.11 67.01 -85.66
CA ASP A 26 15.82 67.61 -85.98
C ASP A 26 14.91 66.59 -86.68
N LEU A 27 13.69 66.41 -86.19
CA LEU A 27 12.70 65.48 -86.74
C LEU A 27 11.41 66.21 -87.11
N VAL A 28 10.90 65.92 -88.31
CA VAL A 28 9.54 66.32 -88.69
C VAL A 28 8.53 65.44 -87.96
N SER A 29 7.39 65.99 -87.57
CA SER A 29 6.32 65.20 -86.93
C SER A 29 5.94 63.98 -87.79
N GLY A 30 5.91 62.80 -87.16
CA GLY A 30 5.72 61.49 -87.78
C GLY A 30 7.00 60.75 -88.17
N PHE A 31 8.17 61.42 -88.16
CA PHE A 31 9.45 60.80 -88.48
C PHE A 31 10.10 60.18 -87.24
N THR A 32 10.92 59.14 -87.48
CA THR A 32 11.57 58.35 -86.45
C THR A 32 13.09 58.51 -86.47
N ALA A 33 13.73 58.25 -85.33
CA ALA A 33 15.17 58.12 -85.20
C ALA A 33 15.53 56.85 -84.41
N GLU A 34 16.68 56.26 -84.74
CA GLU A 34 17.27 55.12 -84.02
C GLU A 34 18.61 55.55 -83.38
N PRO A 35 18.59 56.29 -82.25
CA PRO A 35 19.84 56.66 -81.60
C PRO A 35 20.50 55.46 -80.91
N ASP A 36 21.83 55.47 -80.86
CA ASP A 36 22.61 54.49 -80.11
C ASP A 36 22.41 54.70 -78.60
N CYS A 37 22.27 53.59 -77.85
CA CYS A 37 22.20 53.67 -76.40
C CYS A 37 23.53 54.21 -75.81
N PRO A 38 23.48 55.11 -74.81
CA PRO A 38 24.67 55.70 -74.22
C PRO A 38 25.51 54.66 -73.45
N LEU A 39 26.79 54.99 -73.23
CA LEU A 39 27.72 54.14 -72.47
C LEU A 39 27.15 53.77 -71.09
N GLY A 40 27.04 52.47 -70.81
CA GLY A 40 26.48 51.95 -69.55
C GLY A 40 25.10 51.33 -69.67
N TYR A 41 24.42 51.53 -70.80
CA TYR A 41 23.16 50.87 -71.15
C TYR A 41 23.39 49.74 -72.16
N ALA A 42 22.49 48.77 -72.14
CA ALA A 42 22.47 47.63 -73.05
C ALA A 42 22.51 48.07 -74.50
N VAL A 43 23.22 47.29 -75.31
CA VAL A 43 23.18 47.39 -76.76
C VAL A 43 21.78 46.95 -77.21
N GLY A 44 20.85 47.90 -77.24
CA GLY A 44 19.49 47.77 -77.75
C GLY A 44 19.25 48.78 -78.86
N LYS A 45 18.28 48.52 -79.73
CA LYS A 45 17.76 49.52 -80.66
C LYS A 45 16.55 50.17 -80.01
N VAL A 46 16.61 51.48 -79.79
CA VAL A 46 15.45 52.29 -79.42
C VAL A 46 15.02 53.07 -80.64
N THR A 47 13.73 53.06 -80.95
CA THR A 47 13.15 53.90 -81.99
C THR A 47 12.29 54.95 -81.32
N ILE A 48 12.63 56.21 -81.54
CA ILE A 48 11.88 57.36 -81.05
C ILE A 48 11.16 58.04 -82.21
N VAL A 49 9.99 58.62 -81.96
CA VAL A 49 9.16 59.29 -82.96
C VAL A 49 8.81 60.70 -82.49
N CYS A 50 8.83 61.66 -83.40
CA CYS A 50 8.35 63.00 -83.12
C CYS A 50 6.83 63.07 -83.34
N VAL A 51 6.06 63.49 -82.33
CA VAL A 51 4.61 63.67 -82.40
C VAL A 51 4.27 65.10 -81.99
N ASN A 52 3.99 65.96 -82.98
CA ASN A 52 3.61 67.37 -82.78
C ASN A 52 4.53 68.15 -81.82
N GLY A 53 5.85 68.03 -82.00
CA GLY A 53 6.86 68.73 -81.21
C GLY A 53 7.29 68.02 -79.92
N ASN A 54 6.67 66.90 -79.58
CA ASN A 54 7.06 66.05 -78.45
C ASN A 54 7.72 64.77 -78.94
N MET A 55 8.78 64.34 -78.24
CA MET A 55 9.44 63.06 -78.49
C MET A 55 8.74 61.94 -77.72
N GLU A 56 8.47 60.83 -78.39
CA GLU A 56 7.87 59.63 -77.81
C GLU A 56 8.68 58.38 -78.19
N VAL A 57 8.65 57.35 -77.34
CA VAL A 57 9.26 56.05 -77.66
C VAL A 57 8.29 55.25 -78.50
N GLN A 58 8.70 54.89 -79.72
CA GLN A 58 7.91 54.03 -80.61
C GLN A 58 8.14 52.54 -80.31
N SER A 59 9.40 52.13 -80.08
CA SER A 59 9.76 50.76 -79.74
C SER A 59 11.16 50.67 -79.12
N GLY A 60 11.43 49.56 -78.41
CA GLY A 60 12.73 49.28 -77.80
C GLY A 60 12.99 50.02 -76.49
N THR A 61 14.06 49.63 -75.80
CA THR A 61 14.53 50.21 -74.53
C THR A 61 16.05 50.23 -74.50
N CYS A 62 16.61 51.24 -73.83
CA CYS A 62 18.00 51.21 -73.40
C CYS A 62 18.01 50.84 -71.92
N ASP A 63 18.25 49.57 -71.59
CA ASP A 63 18.24 49.08 -70.21
C ASP A 63 19.64 49.12 -69.60
N ALA A 64 19.79 49.62 -68.38
CA ALA A 64 21.12 49.73 -67.77
C ALA A 64 21.79 48.35 -67.58
N HIS A 65 23.11 48.30 -67.77
CA HIS A 65 23.94 47.19 -67.31
C HIS A 65 24.22 47.32 -65.81
N CYS A 66 24.48 46.19 -65.16
CA CYS A 66 24.88 46.18 -63.76
C CYS A 66 26.39 46.34 -63.71
N GLN A 67 26.86 47.49 -63.20
CA GLN A 67 28.29 47.75 -63.02
C GLN A 67 28.90 46.76 -62.03
N ALA A 68 30.22 46.58 -62.09
CA ALA A 68 30.91 45.77 -61.09
C ALA A 68 30.67 46.35 -59.70
N GLY A 69 30.34 45.50 -58.72
CA GLY A 69 29.87 45.98 -57.43
C GLY A 69 29.67 44.86 -56.42
N ARG A 70 28.97 45.20 -55.34
CA ARG A 70 28.59 44.28 -54.26
C ARG A 70 27.10 44.05 -54.29
N PHE A 71 26.72 42.78 -54.23
CA PHE A 71 25.33 42.38 -54.04
C PHE A 71 25.14 41.86 -52.61
N MET A 72 24.11 42.36 -51.93
CA MET A 72 23.72 41.93 -50.59
C MET A 72 22.64 40.85 -50.69
N GLY A 73 22.96 39.64 -50.25
CA GLY A 73 22.04 38.53 -50.24
C GLY A 73 20.98 38.61 -49.14
N PRO A 74 19.95 37.75 -49.20
CA PRO A 74 18.84 37.75 -48.25
C PRO A 74 19.26 37.43 -46.81
N THR A 75 20.36 36.69 -46.62
CA THR A 75 20.91 36.35 -45.29
C THR A 75 22.04 37.29 -44.86
N GLY A 76 22.19 38.44 -45.53
CA GLY A 76 23.11 39.51 -45.15
C GLY A 76 24.56 39.36 -45.64
N TYR A 77 24.88 38.30 -46.40
CA TYR A 77 26.20 38.16 -47.01
C TYR A 77 26.42 39.16 -48.16
N LEU A 78 27.69 39.49 -48.42
CA LEU A 78 28.09 40.36 -49.52
C LEU A 78 28.95 39.58 -50.52
N VAL A 79 28.50 39.50 -51.77
CA VAL A 79 29.29 38.94 -52.88
C VAL A 79 29.74 40.04 -53.83
N ASN A 80 31.00 39.98 -54.25
CA ASN A 80 31.50 40.85 -55.31
C ASN A 80 31.17 40.22 -56.67
N HIS A 81 30.63 41.00 -57.59
CA HIS A 81 30.42 40.57 -58.98
C HIS A 81 31.08 41.55 -59.95
N LEU A 82 31.56 41.02 -61.08
CA LEU A 82 32.01 41.85 -62.20
C LEU A 82 30.80 42.46 -62.92
N LYS A 83 31.04 43.32 -63.91
CA LYS A 83 29.96 43.86 -64.76
C LYS A 83 29.13 42.71 -65.35
N ILE A 84 27.81 42.80 -65.23
CA ILE A 84 26.83 41.85 -65.80
C ILE A 84 26.04 42.58 -66.87
N GLN A 85 26.02 42.06 -68.10
CA GLN A 85 25.23 42.69 -69.16
C GLN A 85 23.74 42.54 -68.86
N HIS A 86 22.91 43.39 -69.47
CA HIS A 86 21.48 43.34 -69.26
C HIS A 86 20.95 41.98 -69.76
N ASN A 87 20.07 41.36 -68.98
CA ASN A 87 19.49 40.06 -69.25
C ASN A 87 20.49 38.89 -69.26
N GLU A 88 21.76 39.14 -68.94
CA GLU A 88 22.76 38.10 -68.72
C GLU A 88 22.83 37.71 -67.24
N THR A 89 23.46 36.55 -67.02
CA THR A 89 23.67 36.00 -65.68
C THR A 89 25.15 35.77 -65.41
N ARG A 90 25.52 35.78 -64.13
CA ARG A 90 26.89 35.57 -63.67
C ARG A 90 26.89 34.65 -62.46
N LEU A 91 27.72 33.62 -62.53
CA LEU A 91 27.98 32.73 -61.40
C LEU A 91 29.04 33.36 -60.48
N VAL A 92 28.75 33.43 -59.20
CA VAL A 92 29.62 34.01 -58.17
C VAL A 92 29.73 33.04 -57.00
N ALA A 93 30.95 32.81 -56.52
CA ALA A 93 31.19 32.01 -55.32
C ALA A 93 30.74 32.76 -54.06
N CYS A 94 30.23 32.02 -53.08
CA CYS A 94 29.90 32.59 -51.78
C CYS A 94 31.15 33.13 -51.07
N PRO A 95 31.00 34.16 -50.21
CA PRO A 95 32.12 34.75 -49.50
C PRO A 95 32.60 33.83 -48.36
N ALA A 96 33.74 34.17 -47.75
CA ALA A 96 34.25 33.43 -46.59
C ALA A 96 33.19 33.32 -45.48
N GLY A 97 33.10 32.14 -44.85
CA GLY A 97 32.07 31.80 -43.87
C GLY A 97 30.76 31.26 -44.49
N TYR A 98 30.69 31.17 -45.82
CA TYR A 98 29.55 30.59 -46.53
C TYR A 98 30.03 29.60 -47.60
N ILE A 99 29.28 28.52 -47.82
CA ILE A 99 29.47 27.60 -48.94
C ILE A 99 28.34 27.75 -49.97
N GLY A 100 28.65 27.40 -51.22
CA GLY A 100 27.70 27.44 -52.33
C GLY A 100 28.08 28.46 -53.40
N GLN A 101 27.14 28.69 -54.31
CA GLN A 101 27.30 29.62 -55.42
C GLN A 101 25.95 30.28 -55.76
N LEU A 102 26.01 31.50 -56.27
CA LEU A 102 24.86 32.27 -56.72
C LEU A 102 24.96 32.53 -58.20
N ARG A 103 23.85 32.35 -58.90
CA ARG A 103 23.66 32.87 -60.25
C ARG A 103 22.91 34.20 -60.13
N LEU A 104 23.64 35.29 -60.29
CA LEU A 104 23.09 36.64 -60.30
C LEU A 104 22.61 36.99 -61.70
N ARG A 105 21.48 37.69 -61.82
CA ARG A 105 20.95 38.23 -63.07
C ARG A 105 20.85 39.73 -62.99
N CYS A 106 21.17 40.39 -64.11
CA CYS A 106 20.99 41.84 -64.24
C CYS A 106 19.71 42.17 -64.99
N LEU A 107 18.86 43.00 -64.41
CA LEU A 107 17.67 43.57 -65.05
C LEU A 107 17.65 45.07 -64.84
N ALA A 108 17.75 45.83 -65.93
CA ALA A 108 17.76 47.30 -65.96
C ALA A 108 18.64 47.96 -64.85
N GLY A 109 19.88 47.49 -64.69
CA GLY A 109 20.83 48.00 -63.71
C GLY A 109 20.67 47.46 -62.28
N ALA A 110 19.60 46.70 -61.99
CA ALA A 110 19.41 46.02 -60.73
C ALA A 110 19.91 44.57 -60.79
N VAL A 111 20.69 44.18 -59.78
CA VAL A 111 21.19 42.80 -59.62
C VAL A 111 20.24 42.04 -58.71
N GLY A 112 19.83 40.85 -59.15
CA GLY A 112 19.03 39.91 -58.34
C GLY A 112 19.57 38.49 -58.42
N ILE A 113 19.10 37.61 -57.53
CA ILE A 113 19.42 36.18 -57.57
C ILE A 113 18.45 35.51 -58.55
N GLU A 114 18.98 34.80 -59.53
CA GLU A 114 18.19 33.91 -60.39
C GLU A 114 18.08 32.51 -59.79
N THR A 115 19.21 31.92 -59.37
CA THR A 115 19.27 30.60 -58.72
C THR A 115 20.48 30.50 -57.79
N GLY A 116 20.49 29.51 -56.90
CA GLY A 116 21.57 29.24 -55.96
C GLY A 116 21.35 29.90 -54.59
N GLN A 117 22.24 29.56 -53.64
CA GLN A 117 22.20 30.08 -52.27
C GLN A 117 23.59 30.04 -51.65
N CYS A 118 23.81 30.91 -50.66
CA CYS A 118 24.97 30.85 -49.78
C CYS A 118 24.50 30.42 -48.40
N LEU A 119 25.05 29.30 -47.91
CA LEU A 119 24.70 28.70 -46.64
C LEU A 119 25.86 28.90 -45.68
N ARG A 120 25.55 29.32 -44.44
CA ARG A 120 26.58 29.64 -43.44
C ARG A 120 27.26 28.40 -42.90
N ASN A 121 28.57 28.49 -42.81
CA ASN A 121 29.38 27.57 -42.04
C ASN A 121 29.09 27.75 -40.54
N CYS A 122 29.42 26.74 -39.74
CA CYS A 122 29.35 26.80 -38.30
C CYS A 122 30.75 27.15 -37.78
N ILE A 123 30.87 28.26 -37.07
CA ILE A 123 32.12 28.66 -36.42
C ILE A 123 32.35 27.83 -35.17
N GLU A 124 33.62 27.64 -34.77
CA GLU A 124 33.98 26.93 -33.56
C GLU A 124 33.12 27.34 -32.36
N GLY A 125 32.70 26.37 -31.56
CA GLY A 125 31.74 26.62 -30.51
C GLY A 125 31.42 25.38 -29.68
N ALA A 126 30.32 25.47 -28.94
CA ALA A 126 29.82 24.35 -28.15
C ALA A 126 28.31 24.21 -28.32
N THR A 127 27.82 22.98 -28.31
CA THR A 127 26.40 22.66 -28.33
C THR A 127 26.05 21.71 -27.20
N ALA A 128 24.92 21.96 -26.54
CA ALA A 128 24.40 21.09 -25.49
C ALA A 128 23.52 20.02 -26.14
N LEU A 129 23.89 18.75 -25.95
CA LEU A 129 23.04 17.61 -26.31
C LEU A 129 21.90 17.43 -25.29
N ARG A 130 22.22 17.70 -24.03
CA ARG A 130 21.34 17.78 -22.85
C ARG A 130 22.01 18.67 -21.80
N ASP A 131 21.31 18.94 -20.70
CA ASP A 131 21.75 19.89 -19.65
C ASP A 131 23.21 19.69 -19.21
N ASP A 132 23.65 18.44 -19.06
CA ASP A 132 25.00 18.11 -18.56
C ASP A 132 25.97 17.53 -19.62
N VAL A 133 25.57 17.48 -20.91
CA VAL A 133 26.43 16.97 -21.99
C VAL A 133 26.66 18.04 -23.05
N ILE A 134 27.83 18.66 -22.98
CA ILE A 134 28.25 19.72 -23.87
C ILE A 134 29.40 19.21 -24.76
N PHE A 135 29.25 19.36 -26.06
CA PHE A 135 30.30 19.06 -27.03
C PHE A 135 30.85 20.34 -27.64
N GLY A 136 32.16 20.53 -27.51
CA GLY A 136 32.91 21.49 -28.30
C GLY A 136 33.11 20.98 -29.72
N TYR A 137 33.03 21.86 -30.71
CA TYR A 137 33.28 21.56 -32.12
C TYR A 137 34.13 22.65 -32.77
N ASP A 138 34.97 22.23 -33.72
CA ASP A 138 35.79 23.13 -34.54
C ASP A 138 34.94 23.72 -35.69
N ASP A 139 35.48 24.66 -36.46
CA ASP A 139 34.81 25.19 -37.66
C ASP A 139 34.33 24.03 -38.57
N MET A 140 33.06 24.08 -38.99
CA MET A 140 32.45 23.10 -39.89
C MET A 140 31.84 23.79 -41.12
N GLU A 141 32.11 23.27 -42.31
CA GLU A 141 31.40 23.70 -43.52
C GLU A 141 29.91 23.32 -43.44
N HIS A 142 29.03 24.08 -44.08
CA HIS A 142 27.62 23.67 -44.15
C HIS A 142 27.49 22.29 -44.83
N GLY A 143 26.74 21.39 -44.18
CA GLY A 143 26.57 20.01 -44.61
C GLY A 143 27.68 19.07 -44.12
N GLU A 144 28.72 19.59 -43.48
CA GLU A 144 29.77 18.78 -42.88
C GLU A 144 29.26 18.07 -41.62
N VAL A 145 29.72 16.82 -41.46
CA VAL A 145 29.48 16.00 -40.28
C VAL A 145 30.80 15.88 -39.52
N SER A 146 30.78 16.22 -38.23
CA SER A 146 31.95 16.17 -37.38
C SER A 146 32.51 14.74 -37.27
N ARG A 147 33.76 14.64 -36.85
CA ARG A 147 34.31 13.38 -36.34
C ARG A 147 33.47 12.86 -35.16
N GLU A 148 33.57 11.56 -34.94
CA GLU A 148 32.92 10.89 -33.83
C GLU A 148 33.52 11.34 -32.50
N MET A 149 32.67 11.83 -31.60
CA MET A 149 33.03 12.30 -30.27
C MET A 149 32.47 11.35 -29.23
N LYS A 150 33.35 10.86 -28.34
CA LYS A 150 32.95 9.99 -27.24
C LYS A 150 32.18 10.78 -26.19
N CYS A 151 31.15 10.17 -25.62
CA CYS A 151 30.41 10.77 -24.53
C CYS A 151 31.29 10.99 -23.29
N PRO A 152 31.04 12.05 -22.51
CA PRO A 152 31.78 12.34 -21.29
C PRO A 152 31.49 11.30 -20.19
N THR A 153 32.27 11.35 -19.11
CA THR A 153 32.07 10.49 -17.93
C THR A 153 30.63 10.60 -17.41
N GLY A 154 30.04 9.45 -17.05
CA GLY A 154 28.62 9.37 -16.68
C GLY A 154 27.70 8.97 -17.83
N TYR A 155 28.24 8.83 -19.05
CA TYR A 155 27.48 8.46 -20.24
C TYR A 155 28.23 7.44 -21.10
N VAL A 156 27.47 6.55 -21.75
CA VAL A 156 27.99 5.66 -22.81
C VAL A 156 27.56 6.14 -24.18
N GLY A 157 28.35 5.83 -25.20
CA GLY A 157 28.04 6.09 -26.60
C GLY A 157 28.95 7.13 -27.24
N SER A 158 28.53 7.60 -28.41
CA SER A 158 29.22 8.62 -29.17
C SER A 158 28.23 9.41 -30.02
N VAL A 159 28.62 10.62 -30.40
CA VAL A 159 27.83 11.49 -31.28
C VAL A 159 28.65 12.03 -32.43
N ARG A 160 27.97 12.38 -33.50
CA ARG A 160 28.47 13.20 -34.59
C ARG A 160 27.54 14.39 -34.77
N LEU A 161 28.11 15.56 -34.99
CA LEU A 161 27.36 16.79 -35.17
C LEU A 161 27.26 17.13 -36.66
N LEU A 162 26.16 17.77 -37.05
CA LEU A 162 25.91 18.27 -38.41
C LEU A 162 25.81 19.79 -38.37
N CYS A 163 26.54 20.46 -39.26
CA CYS A 163 26.35 21.89 -39.48
C CYS A 163 25.26 22.14 -40.55
N THR A 164 24.20 22.87 -40.17
CA THR A 164 23.14 23.30 -41.07
C THR A 164 22.91 24.81 -40.95
N ASP A 165 23.55 25.59 -41.82
CA ASP A 165 23.37 27.06 -41.93
C ASP A 165 23.60 27.77 -40.59
N SER A 166 24.83 27.67 -40.07
CA SER A 166 25.26 28.15 -38.74
C SER A 166 24.59 27.49 -37.52
N VAL A 167 23.69 26.52 -37.71
CA VAL A 167 23.10 25.76 -36.62
C VAL A 167 23.75 24.38 -36.54
N VAL A 168 24.24 24.02 -35.35
CA VAL A 168 24.81 22.69 -35.09
C VAL A 168 23.79 21.80 -34.42
N SER A 169 23.53 20.64 -35.01
CA SER A 169 22.62 19.62 -34.50
C SER A 169 23.30 18.25 -34.44
N VAL A 170 22.63 17.25 -33.85
CA VAL A 170 23.13 15.86 -33.84
C VAL A 170 22.83 15.22 -35.19
N ALA A 171 23.87 14.80 -35.90
CA ALA A 171 23.75 14.03 -37.13
C ALA A 171 23.38 12.58 -36.86
N SER A 172 24.05 11.97 -35.88
CA SER A 172 23.91 10.57 -35.52
C SER A 172 24.51 10.27 -34.15
N GLY A 173 24.04 9.19 -33.53
CA GLY A 173 24.51 8.72 -32.24
C GLY A 173 23.76 9.38 -31.08
N GLN A 174 24.10 8.93 -29.88
CA GLN A 174 23.49 9.38 -28.64
C GLN A 174 24.47 9.14 -27.51
N CYS A 175 24.34 9.96 -26.48
CA CYS A 175 24.87 9.62 -25.18
C CYS A 175 23.73 8.99 -24.39
N LEU A 176 23.99 7.97 -23.59
CA LEU A 176 22.99 7.37 -22.70
C LEU A 176 23.56 7.37 -21.28
N ALA A 177 22.79 7.88 -20.33
CA ALA A 177 23.27 8.09 -18.98
C ALA A 177 23.44 6.78 -18.23
N HIS A 178 24.53 6.70 -17.48
CA HIS A 178 24.71 5.73 -16.41
C HIS A 178 23.81 6.10 -15.23
N CYS A 179 23.49 5.12 -14.40
CA CYS A 179 22.73 5.34 -13.19
C CYS A 179 23.70 5.51 -12.02
N GLY A 180 23.55 6.59 -11.28
CA GLY A 180 24.27 6.80 -10.02
C GLY A 180 23.84 5.77 -8.96
N ALA A 181 24.52 5.73 -7.82
CA ALA A 181 24.09 4.91 -6.69
C ALA A 181 22.70 5.36 -6.19
N GLY A 182 21.87 4.42 -5.76
CA GLY A 182 20.50 4.71 -5.37
C GLY A 182 19.80 3.54 -4.69
N VAL A 183 18.47 3.63 -4.62
CA VAL A 183 17.62 2.62 -3.96
C VAL A 183 16.49 2.20 -4.89
N ALA A 184 16.31 0.90 -5.09
CA ALA A 184 15.21 0.31 -5.84
C ALA A 184 14.44 -0.67 -4.93
N GLN A 185 13.13 -0.44 -4.73
CA GLN A 185 12.33 -1.21 -3.76
C GLN A 185 13.04 -1.40 -2.40
N GLY A 186 13.57 -0.32 -1.84
CA GLY A 186 14.30 -0.33 -0.56
C GLY A 186 15.68 -1.00 -0.56
N ALA A 187 16.10 -1.65 -1.65
CA ALA A 187 17.43 -2.25 -1.79
C ALA A 187 18.42 -1.26 -2.43
N GLU A 188 19.61 -1.13 -1.86
CA GLU A 188 20.65 -0.20 -2.31
C GLU A 188 21.50 -0.78 -3.45
N TYR A 189 21.93 0.07 -4.39
CA TYR A 189 22.87 -0.30 -5.46
C TYR A 189 23.94 0.78 -5.67
N PHE A 190 25.13 0.39 -6.12
CA PHE A 190 26.35 1.22 -6.16
C PHE A 190 26.61 1.93 -7.49
N GLY A 191 25.57 2.12 -8.30
CA GLY A 191 25.66 2.67 -9.65
C GLY A 191 25.81 1.59 -10.72
N LEU A 192 25.35 1.90 -11.93
CA LEU A 192 25.22 0.95 -13.03
C LEU A 192 25.56 1.62 -14.36
N GLU A 193 26.32 0.93 -15.21
CA GLU A 193 26.47 1.39 -16.58
C GLU A 193 25.14 1.25 -17.34
N HIS A 194 25.02 1.94 -18.47
CA HIS A 194 23.78 1.90 -19.23
C HIS A 194 23.60 0.52 -19.86
N GLU A 195 22.38 -0.03 -19.77
CA GLU A 195 22.01 -1.41 -20.09
C GLU A 195 22.62 -2.50 -19.20
N ASP A 196 23.41 -2.14 -18.19
CA ASP A 196 23.89 -3.13 -17.24
C ASP A 196 22.76 -3.60 -16.33
N PHE A 197 22.89 -4.88 -15.93
CA PHE A 197 22.00 -5.54 -15.01
C PHE A 197 22.76 -5.91 -13.74
N VAL A 198 22.11 -5.75 -12.60
CA VAL A 198 22.62 -6.28 -11.33
C VAL A 198 21.50 -6.92 -10.53
N SER A 199 21.86 -8.02 -9.88
CA SER A 199 21.05 -8.67 -8.86
C SER A 199 21.35 -8.03 -7.50
N ILE A 200 20.31 -7.56 -6.83
CA ILE A 200 20.41 -6.91 -5.52
C ILE A 200 19.58 -7.71 -4.52
N VAL A 201 20.22 -8.05 -3.40
CA VAL A 201 19.55 -8.70 -2.27
C VAL A 201 18.71 -7.68 -1.53
N CYS A 202 17.45 -8.01 -1.27
CA CYS A 202 16.55 -7.12 -0.54
C CYS A 202 16.94 -7.01 0.94
N PRO A 203 16.58 -5.91 1.63
CA PRO A 203 16.94 -5.71 3.05
C PRO A 203 16.41 -6.80 3.99
N GLU A 204 15.25 -7.39 3.68
CA GLU A 204 14.63 -8.45 4.46
C GLU A 204 14.56 -9.77 3.69
N VAL A 205 13.64 -9.87 2.72
CA VAL A 205 13.41 -11.10 1.95
C VAL A 205 13.24 -10.77 0.47
N GLY A 206 13.86 -11.57 -0.38
CA GLY A 206 13.77 -11.46 -1.83
C GLY A 206 15.07 -10.99 -2.49
N GLU A 207 15.03 -11.01 -3.81
CA GLU A 207 16.09 -10.50 -4.68
C GLU A 207 15.39 -9.77 -5.83
N ILE A 208 15.94 -8.63 -6.23
CA ILE A 208 15.50 -7.91 -7.42
C ILE A 208 16.63 -7.86 -8.42
N LYS A 209 16.29 -7.98 -9.70
CA LYS A 209 17.19 -7.67 -10.79
C LYS A 209 16.81 -6.32 -11.35
N VAL A 210 17.76 -5.40 -11.34
CA VAL A 210 17.56 -4.06 -11.89
C VAL A 210 18.38 -3.86 -13.14
N ARG A 211 17.89 -3.00 -14.03
CA ARG A 211 18.58 -2.52 -15.22
C ARG A 211 18.70 -1.01 -15.14
N CYS A 212 19.82 -0.45 -15.58
CA CYS A 212 19.91 0.98 -15.86
C CYS A 212 19.54 1.29 -17.31
N PHE A 213 18.66 2.25 -17.54
CA PHE A 213 18.31 2.76 -18.85
C PHE A 213 18.26 4.30 -18.83
N ASP A 214 19.15 4.94 -19.60
CA ASP A 214 19.37 6.39 -19.68
C ASP A 214 19.23 7.16 -18.34
N GLY A 215 19.91 6.67 -17.30
CA GLY A 215 19.94 7.31 -15.97
C GLY A 215 18.78 6.93 -15.04
N GLU A 216 17.82 6.15 -15.53
CA GLU A 216 16.71 5.61 -14.75
C GLU A 216 16.94 4.12 -14.44
N VAL A 217 16.62 3.71 -13.22
CA VAL A 217 16.73 2.31 -12.80
C VAL A 217 15.36 1.65 -12.80
N GLU A 218 15.26 0.56 -13.56
CA GLU A 218 14.05 -0.24 -13.71
C GLU A 218 14.24 -1.60 -13.03
N VAL A 219 13.23 -2.06 -12.29
CA VAL A 219 13.17 -3.44 -11.78
C VAL A 219 12.65 -4.32 -12.89
N VAL A 220 13.50 -5.19 -13.44
CA VAL A 220 13.15 -6.07 -14.55
C VAL A 220 12.71 -7.46 -14.09
N GLU A 221 13.11 -7.88 -12.89
CA GLU A 221 12.75 -9.17 -12.32
C GLU A 221 12.78 -9.11 -10.79
N GLY A 222 12.01 -9.99 -10.14
CA GLY A 222 12.00 -10.14 -8.69
C GLY A 222 11.17 -9.08 -7.95
N GLN A 223 11.16 -9.18 -6.62
CA GLN A 223 10.45 -8.24 -5.75
C GLN A 223 11.06 -8.28 -4.34
N CYS A 224 11.17 -7.12 -3.71
CA CYS A 224 11.45 -7.05 -2.27
C CYS A 224 10.18 -7.20 -1.45
N LEU A 225 10.21 -8.16 -0.52
CA LEU A 225 9.10 -8.47 0.38
C LEU A 225 9.45 -7.99 1.78
N TYR A 226 8.51 -7.29 2.40
CA TYR A 226 8.71 -6.69 3.71
C TYR A 226 7.89 -7.39 4.78
N GLY A 227 8.45 -7.38 5.99
CA GLY A 227 7.74 -7.71 7.22
C GLY A 227 6.58 -6.77 7.50
N CYS A 228 5.85 -7.13 8.54
CA CYS A 228 4.68 -6.40 8.98
C CYS A 228 5.07 -5.59 10.22
N ALA A 229 4.75 -4.30 10.22
CA ALA A 229 4.95 -3.44 11.39
C ALA A 229 4.06 -3.89 12.55
N ALA A 230 4.43 -3.52 13.78
CA ALA A 230 3.60 -3.78 14.95
C ALA A 230 2.25 -3.09 14.80
N GLY A 231 1.16 -3.77 15.19
CA GLY A 231 -0.17 -3.26 14.92
C GLY A 231 -1.28 -4.05 15.58
N THR A 232 -2.49 -3.82 15.07
CA THR A 232 -3.72 -4.49 15.49
C THR A 232 -4.49 -5.06 14.31
N VAL A 233 -5.06 -6.25 14.47
CA VAL A 233 -6.01 -6.87 13.53
C VAL A 233 -7.22 -7.36 14.29
N VAL A 234 -8.36 -7.50 13.62
CA VAL A 234 -9.59 -8.00 14.22
C VAL A 234 -9.77 -9.46 13.83
N ASP A 235 -10.10 -10.34 14.78
CA ASP A 235 -10.46 -11.72 14.46
C ASP A 235 -11.88 -11.85 13.88
N ALA A 236 -12.28 -13.09 13.58
CA ALA A 236 -13.63 -13.39 13.12
C ALA A 236 -14.75 -13.05 14.14
N ASN A 237 -14.42 -12.94 15.44
CA ASN A 237 -15.37 -12.61 16.50
C ASN A 237 -15.48 -11.10 16.78
N GLY A 238 -14.74 -10.27 16.05
CA GLY A 238 -14.74 -8.82 16.22
C GLY A 238 -13.83 -8.32 17.37
N VAL A 239 -12.87 -9.14 17.82
CA VAL A 239 -11.95 -8.81 18.92
C VAL A 239 -10.62 -8.33 18.36
N ASP A 240 -10.07 -7.26 18.94
CA ASP A 240 -8.77 -6.70 18.58
C ASP A 240 -7.62 -7.58 19.09
N LEU A 241 -6.72 -7.96 18.18
CA LEU A 241 -5.45 -8.62 18.46
C LEU A 241 -4.30 -7.69 18.26
N ARG A 242 -3.42 -7.64 19.26
CA ARG A 242 -2.15 -6.90 19.20
C ARG A 242 -1.02 -7.84 18.84
N TYR A 243 -0.11 -7.38 18.00
CA TYR A 243 1.08 -8.14 17.61
C TYR A 243 2.30 -7.22 17.42
N PRO A 244 3.52 -7.70 17.75
CA PRO A 244 4.76 -7.00 17.46
C PRO A 244 5.09 -7.02 15.97
N ALA A 245 6.06 -6.20 15.54
CA ALA A 245 6.57 -6.28 14.17
C ALA A 245 7.24 -7.65 13.93
N PHE A 246 7.05 -8.22 12.75
CA PHE A 246 7.57 -9.55 12.43
C PHE A 246 7.90 -9.74 10.94
N PRO A 247 8.90 -10.59 10.61
CA PRO A 247 9.40 -10.72 9.23
C PRO A 247 8.38 -11.33 8.26
N HIS A 248 8.57 -11.01 6.97
CA HIS A 248 7.80 -11.59 5.88
C HIS A 248 7.82 -13.14 5.90
N GLY A 249 6.68 -13.78 5.61
CA GLY A 249 6.57 -15.24 5.47
C GLY A 249 6.65 -16.01 6.80
N THR A 250 6.81 -15.30 7.92
CA THR A 250 6.83 -15.91 9.25
C THR A 250 5.44 -15.89 9.89
N ARG A 251 5.26 -16.75 10.89
CA ARG A 251 4.05 -16.81 11.71
C ARG A 251 4.36 -16.45 13.15
N ILE A 252 3.45 -15.71 13.77
CA ILE A 252 3.55 -15.32 15.19
C ILE A 252 2.18 -15.45 15.85
N ASN A 253 2.16 -15.47 17.18
CA ASN A 253 0.91 -15.44 17.94
C ASN A 253 0.59 -13.99 18.34
N GLY A 254 -0.52 -13.45 17.84
CA GLY A 254 -1.12 -12.20 18.32
C GLY A 254 -1.85 -12.44 19.63
N THR A 255 -1.85 -11.45 20.53
CA THR A 255 -2.55 -11.53 21.82
C THR A 255 -3.86 -10.78 21.74
N CYS A 256 -4.95 -11.42 22.14
CA CYS A 256 -6.26 -10.79 22.23
C CYS A 256 -6.23 -9.64 23.24
N SER A 257 -6.93 -8.56 22.94
CA SER A 257 -6.98 -7.37 23.79
C SER A 257 -8.42 -6.88 23.96
N GLY A 258 -8.64 -5.99 24.93
CA GLY A 258 -9.96 -5.45 25.22
C GLY A 258 -10.89 -6.47 25.87
N LEU A 259 -11.96 -6.85 25.16
CA LEU A 259 -13.02 -7.75 25.67
C LEU A 259 -12.79 -9.23 25.32
N GLY A 260 -11.60 -9.63 24.90
CA GLY A 260 -11.28 -11.04 24.69
C GLY A 260 -9.92 -11.47 25.20
N VAL A 261 -9.82 -12.78 25.46
CA VAL A 261 -8.62 -13.47 25.95
C VAL A 261 -8.20 -14.56 24.96
N GLY A 262 -6.91 -14.86 24.95
CA GLY A 262 -6.31 -15.90 24.13
C GLY A 262 -5.26 -15.36 23.17
N THR A 263 -4.81 -16.23 22.28
CA THR A 263 -3.86 -15.90 21.22
C THR A 263 -4.30 -16.51 19.91
N VAL A 264 -4.12 -15.80 18.80
CA VAL A 264 -4.42 -16.32 17.46
C VAL A 264 -3.16 -16.23 16.60
N GLU A 265 -2.92 -17.26 15.79
CA GLU A 265 -1.79 -17.31 14.87
C GLU A 265 -2.01 -16.32 13.72
N LEU A 266 -1.00 -15.50 13.46
CA LEU A 266 -0.95 -14.49 12.41
C LEU A 266 0.17 -14.83 11.43
N HIS A 267 -0.02 -14.46 10.17
CA HIS A 267 0.98 -14.58 9.10
C HIS A 267 1.15 -13.25 8.38
N CYS A 268 2.40 -12.88 8.09
CA CYS A 268 2.71 -11.68 7.32
C CYS A 268 2.97 -12.03 5.86
N ASN A 269 2.16 -11.48 4.96
CA ASN A 269 2.40 -11.52 3.53
C ASN A 269 2.59 -10.08 3.00
N ASN A 270 3.83 -9.74 2.70
CA ASN A 270 4.28 -8.43 2.20
C ASN A 270 3.55 -7.22 2.84
N THR A 271 3.89 -6.87 4.07
CA THR A 271 3.24 -5.82 4.90
C THR A 271 1.78 -6.07 5.30
N VAL A 272 1.12 -7.10 4.75
CA VAL A 272 -0.27 -7.45 5.08
C VAL A 272 -0.29 -8.59 6.09
N VAL A 273 -0.96 -8.34 7.23
CA VAL A 273 -1.17 -9.36 8.26
C VAL A 273 -2.51 -10.07 8.03
N ALA A 274 -2.49 -11.40 8.07
CA ALA A 274 -3.69 -12.25 7.98
C ALA A 274 -3.72 -13.27 9.12
N LEU A 275 -4.92 -13.74 9.48
CA LEU A 275 -5.13 -14.84 10.42
C LEU A 275 -4.69 -16.16 9.75
N ALA A 276 -3.84 -16.95 10.42
CA ALA A 276 -3.17 -18.11 9.82
C ALA A 276 -3.67 -19.49 10.32
N GLY A 277 -4.68 -19.52 11.20
CA GLY A 277 -5.23 -20.76 11.77
C GLY A 277 -6.69 -20.64 12.26
N GLU A 278 -7.25 -21.73 12.78
CA GLU A 278 -8.65 -21.84 13.23
C GLU A 278 -8.92 -21.26 14.65
N GLY A 279 -8.05 -20.38 15.14
CA GLY A 279 -8.20 -19.74 16.45
C GLY A 279 -9.05 -18.47 16.37
N THR A 280 -9.93 -18.27 17.34
CA THR A 280 -10.59 -16.97 17.58
C THR A 280 -10.40 -16.57 19.04
N CYS A 281 -10.39 -15.28 19.30
CA CYS A 281 -10.40 -14.73 20.63
C CYS A 281 -11.70 -15.09 21.34
N GLN A 282 -11.56 -15.55 22.57
CA GLN A 282 -12.67 -15.88 23.45
C GLN A 282 -13.13 -14.63 24.16
N ARG A 283 -14.44 -14.34 24.11
CA ARG A 283 -14.96 -13.06 24.62
C ARG A 283 -15.37 -13.13 26.09
N HIS A 284 -14.95 -12.12 26.84
CA HIS A 284 -15.46 -11.82 28.18
C HIS A 284 -16.93 -11.39 28.12
N CYS A 285 -17.64 -11.49 29.24
CA CYS A 285 -19.03 -11.06 29.35
C CYS A 285 -19.07 -9.68 30.03
N PRO A 286 -19.42 -8.60 29.32
CA PRO A 286 -19.64 -7.31 29.95
C PRO A 286 -20.86 -7.37 30.88
N PRO A 287 -21.04 -6.37 31.78
CA PRO A 287 -22.23 -6.29 32.60
C PRO A 287 -23.50 -6.32 31.74
N GLN A 288 -24.35 -7.31 31.96
CA GLN A 288 -25.54 -7.56 31.16
C GLN A 288 -26.67 -8.19 31.97
N PHE A 289 -27.85 -8.28 31.39
CA PHE A 289 -28.99 -8.95 32.01
C PHE A 289 -29.16 -10.35 31.44
N THR A 290 -29.43 -11.33 32.30
CA THR A 290 -29.74 -12.70 31.89
C THR A 290 -30.99 -13.18 32.62
N GLU A 291 -31.80 -14.00 31.96
CA GLU A 291 -33.02 -14.56 32.54
C GLU A 291 -32.69 -15.84 33.33
N SER A 292 -33.15 -15.91 34.58
CA SER A 292 -33.10 -17.12 35.39
C SER A 292 -34.19 -18.11 34.98
N ARG A 293 -34.14 -19.35 35.47
CA ARG A 293 -35.16 -20.37 35.16
C ARG A 293 -36.58 -20.02 35.60
N ASP A 294 -36.71 -19.17 36.63
CA ASP A 294 -37.98 -18.64 37.14
C ASP A 294 -38.48 -17.40 36.38
N GLY A 295 -37.76 -16.95 35.35
CA GLY A 295 -38.12 -15.78 34.54
C GLY A 295 -37.67 -14.43 35.14
N SER A 296 -36.91 -14.45 36.24
CA SER A 296 -36.35 -13.24 36.84
C SER A 296 -35.18 -12.71 36.01
N ASN A 297 -35.14 -11.39 35.78
CA ASN A 297 -34.09 -10.76 34.99
C ASN A 297 -32.95 -10.27 35.90
N VAL A 298 -31.77 -10.86 35.78
CA VAL A 298 -30.68 -10.77 36.75
C VAL A 298 -29.53 -9.95 36.15
N SER A 299 -29.04 -8.96 36.91
CA SER A 299 -27.89 -8.15 36.51
C SER A 299 -26.58 -8.90 36.78
N VAL A 300 -25.94 -9.36 35.71
CA VAL A 300 -24.65 -10.05 35.74
C VAL A 300 -23.53 -9.01 35.70
N PRO A 301 -22.52 -9.09 36.60
CA PRO A 301 -21.35 -8.22 36.55
C PRO A 301 -20.45 -8.57 35.35
N TYR A 302 -19.33 -7.86 35.21
CA TYR A 302 -18.28 -8.30 34.29
C TYR A 302 -17.73 -9.66 34.74
N ILE A 303 -17.66 -10.63 33.83
CA ILE A 303 -17.12 -11.96 34.09
C ILE A 303 -16.10 -12.31 33.00
N GLU A 304 -14.92 -12.75 33.41
CA GLU A 304 -13.92 -13.23 32.46
C GLU A 304 -14.40 -14.53 31.78
N HIS A 305 -13.84 -14.84 30.61
CA HIS A 305 -14.28 -16.00 29.86
C HIS A 305 -14.01 -17.29 30.66
N LEU A 306 -14.96 -18.24 30.66
CA LEU A 306 -14.96 -19.47 31.48
C LEU A 306 -14.95 -19.26 33.00
N GLN A 307 -14.96 -18.02 33.49
CA GLN A 307 -15.16 -17.76 34.90
C GLN A 307 -16.65 -17.83 35.28
N GLN A 308 -16.85 -17.99 36.57
CA GLN A 308 -18.16 -18.05 37.20
C GLN A 308 -18.25 -16.94 38.24
N ALA A 309 -19.44 -16.41 38.42
CA ALA A 309 -19.73 -15.44 39.47
C ALA A 309 -21.02 -15.83 40.21
N SER A 310 -21.11 -15.39 41.45
CA SER A 310 -22.33 -15.47 42.25
C SER A 310 -23.03 -14.12 42.25
N VAL A 311 -24.30 -14.10 41.86
CA VAL A 311 -25.10 -12.88 41.72
C VAL A 311 -26.34 -12.96 42.62
N GLN A 312 -26.65 -11.89 43.34
CA GLN A 312 -27.84 -11.84 44.18
C GLN A 312 -29.10 -11.68 43.35
N CYS A 313 -30.21 -12.25 43.83
CA CYS A 313 -31.50 -12.10 43.17
C CYS A 313 -31.99 -10.63 43.14
N PRO A 314 -32.61 -10.19 42.03
CA PRO A 314 -33.06 -8.81 41.85
C PRO A 314 -34.27 -8.48 42.72
N ASN A 315 -34.59 -7.18 42.86
CA ASN A 315 -35.82 -6.68 43.50
C ASN A 315 -36.07 -7.18 44.94
N GLY A 316 -35.01 -7.50 45.69
CA GLY A 316 -35.11 -7.99 47.06
C GLY A 316 -35.66 -9.43 47.20
N GLN A 317 -35.74 -10.17 46.10
CA GLN A 317 -35.99 -11.61 46.14
C GLN A 317 -34.83 -12.32 46.86
N ALA A 318 -35.14 -13.39 47.58
CA ALA A 318 -34.12 -14.18 48.26
C ALA A 318 -33.41 -15.13 47.30
N GLY A 319 -32.14 -15.44 47.59
CA GLY A 319 -31.32 -16.40 46.84
C GLY A 319 -30.10 -15.80 46.13
N VAL A 320 -29.27 -16.70 45.61
CA VAL A 320 -28.05 -16.40 44.86
C VAL A 320 -27.99 -17.29 43.63
N LEU A 321 -27.66 -16.70 42.48
CA LEU A 321 -27.51 -17.41 41.22
C LEU A 321 -26.03 -17.60 40.89
N ALA A 322 -25.66 -18.79 40.42
CA ALA A 322 -24.36 -19.03 39.83
C ALA A 322 -24.46 -18.84 38.31
N VAL A 323 -23.71 -17.86 37.82
CA VAL A 323 -23.64 -17.51 36.41
C VAL A 323 -22.26 -17.84 35.86
N ARG A 324 -22.20 -18.20 34.58
CA ARG A 324 -20.95 -18.46 33.86
C ARG A 324 -20.91 -17.66 32.57
N CYS A 325 -19.71 -17.30 32.15
CA CYS A 325 -19.48 -16.66 30.86
C CYS A 325 -18.94 -17.66 29.83
N THR A 326 -19.64 -17.77 28.69
CA THR A 326 -19.18 -18.52 27.52
C THR A 326 -19.32 -17.63 26.28
N ASP A 327 -18.20 -17.15 25.76
CA ASP A 327 -18.08 -16.35 24.52
C ASP A 327 -19.11 -15.21 24.40
N PHE A 328 -19.03 -14.23 25.31
CA PHE A 328 -19.92 -13.06 25.42
C PHE A 328 -21.34 -13.36 25.95
N VAL A 329 -21.70 -14.64 26.09
CA VAL A 329 -23.01 -15.06 26.62
C VAL A 329 -22.88 -15.42 28.10
N SER A 330 -23.56 -14.66 28.96
CA SER A 330 -23.74 -15.03 30.37
C SER A 330 -24.98 -15.90 30.53
N SER A 331 -24.82 -17.07 31.17
CA SER A 331 -25.92 -17.98 31.45
C SER A 331 -25.96 -18.36 32.94
N VAL A 332 -27.17 -18.46 33.50
CA VAL A 332 -27.40 -19.05 34.83
C VAL A 332 -27.30 -20.55 34.70
N PHE A 333 -26.44 -21.19 35.49
CA PHE A 333 -26.29 -22.65 35.48
C PHE A 333 -26.71 -23.31 36.81
N ASP A 334 -26.74 -22.57 37.92
CA ASP A 334 -27.27 -23.03 39.22
C ASP A 334 -27.98 -21.89 39.99
N GLY A 335 -28.92 -22.26 40.86
CA GLY A 335 -29.75 -21.34 41.63
C GLY A 335 -31.07 -20.93 40.97
N ILE A 336 -32.02 -20.47 41.79
CA ILE A 336 -33.35 -19.97 41.41
C ILE A 336 -33.67 -18.79 42.34
N CYS A 337 -34.39 -17.77 41.88
CA CYS A 337 -34.87 -16.69 42.75
C CYS A 337 -36.29 -16.97 43.27
N GLY A 338 -36.56 -16.61 44.52
CA GLY A 338 -37.89 -16.80 45.11
C GLY A 338 -37.91 -16.82 46.64
N ASP A 339 -39.12 -16.91 47.18
CA ASP A 339 -39.38 -16.78 48.63
C ASP A 339 -38.97 -18.00 49.45
N MET A 340 -38.70 -19.13 48.79
CA MET A 340 -38.20 -20.36 49.44
C MET A 340 -36.73 -20.26 49.81
N ASN A 341 -36.01 -19.32 49.20
CA ASN A 341 -34.62 -19.05 49.55
C ASN A 341 -34.55 -18.18 50.81
N CYS A 342 -33.40 -18.21 51.47
CA CYS A 342 -33.16 -17.45 52.68
C CYS A 342 -32.40 -16.17 52.35
N ARG A 343 -32.96 -15.02 52.75
CA ARG A 343 -32.26 -13.72 52.65
C ARG A 343 -31.06 -13.70 53.58
N ALA A 344 -30.00 -13.01 53.18
CA ALA A 344 -28.88 -12.73 54.09
C ALA A 344 -29.42 -12.06 55.36
N GLY A 345 -28.88 -12.47 56.51
CA GLY A 345 -29.40 -12.04 57.80
C GLY A 345 -28.58 -12.59 58.95
N GLU A 346 -29.17 -12.59 60.13
CA GLU A 346 -28.53 -13.07 61.35
C GLU A 346 -29.43 -14.11 62.02
N VAL A 347 -28.81 -15.16 62.56
CA VAL A 347 -29.50 -16.18 63.35
C VAL A 347 -28.91 -16.20 64.74
N ASN A 348 -29.78 -16.16 65.76
CA ASN A 348 -29.35 -16.34 67.13
C ASN A 348 -29.20 -17.84 67.41
N THR A 349 -27.99 -18.26 67.77
CA THR A 349 -27.67 -19.62 68.18
C THR A 349 -27.01 -19.62 69.56
N ASN A 350 -27.74 -20.08 70.58
CA ASN A 350 -27.30 -20.09 71.99
C ASN A 350 -26.72 -18.76 72.50
N GLY A 351 -27.30 -17.63 72.09
CA GLY A 351 -26.90 -16.30 72.55
C GLY A 351 -25.83 -15.64 71.68
N ALA A 352 -25.27 -16.34 70.69
CA ALA A 352 -24.44 -15.75 69.65
C ALA A 352 -25.31 -15.30 68.47
N LEU A 353 -25.16 -14.05 68.06
CA LEU A 353 -25.82 -13.52 66.87
C LEU A 353 -24.86 -13.69 65.69
N VAL A 354 -25.19 -14.60 64.77
CA VAL A 354 -24.28 -15.04 63.71
C VAL A 354 -24.84 -14.62 62.37
N ALA A 355 -24.07 -13.84 61.62
CA ALA A 355 -24.43 -13.42 60.27
C ALA A 355 -24.25 -14.56 59.26
N TYR A 356 -25.20 -14.70 58.33
CA TYR A 356 -25.16 -15.67 57.25
C TYR A 356 -25.48 -15.00 55.90
N PRO A 357 -24.84 -15.44 54.79
CA PRO A 357 -25.10 -14.90 53.47
C PRO A 357 -26.46 -15.37 52.94
N ALA A 358 -26.94 -14.83 51.81
CA ALA A 358 -28.14 -15.37 51.17
C ALA A 358 -27.91 -16.83 50.74
N ILE A 359 -28.89 -17.70 50.98
CA ILE A 359 -28.77 -19.15 50.77
C ILE A 359 -29.97 -19.63 49.94
N ASN A 360 -29.72 -20.46 48.94
CA ASN A 360 -30.82 -21.08 48.18
C ASN A 360 -31.52 -22.17 49.01
N ASP A 361 -32.79 -22.43 48.71
CA ASP A 361 -33.57 -23.51 49.35
C ASP A 361 -32.82 -24.85 49.27
N LYS A 362 -32.78 -25.57 50.40
CA LYS A 362 -32.11 -26.87 50.59
C LYS A 362 -30.61 -26.85 50.32
N ARG A 363 -29.96 -25.68 50.42
CA ARG A 363 -28.50 -25.55 50.31
C ARG A 363 -27.88 -25.15 51.64
N ASN A 364 -26.57 -25.45 51.74
CA ASN A 364 -25.76 -25.05 52.88
C ASN A 364 -24.95 -23.80 52.51
N ALA A 365 -24.67 -22.94 53.48
CA ALA A 365 -23.68 -21.88 53.37
C ALA A 365 -22.73 -21.89 54.58
N GLY A 366 -21.47 -21.51 54.37
CA GLY A 366 -20.46 -21.45 55.41
C GLY A 366 -19.06 -21.75 54.87
N PRO A 367 -18.03 -21.70 55.73
CA PRO A 367 -18.11 -21.42 57.17
C PRO A 367 -18.48 -19.95 57.47
N GLY A 368 -19.32 -19.73 58.49
CA GLY A 368 -19.55 -18.41 59.08
C GLY A 368 -18.57 -18.11 60.23
N ASP A 369 -18.78 -16.99 60.93
CA ASP A 369 -18.01 -16.61 62.12
C ASP A 369 -18.95 -16.43 63.32
N CYS A 370 -18.69 -17.14 64.42
CA CYS A 370 -19.45 -17.05 65.66
C CYS A 370 -19.20 -15.75 66.45
N GLY A 371 -18.21 -14.94 66.06
CA GLY A 371 -17.85 -13.68 66.71
C GLY A 371 -16.87 -13.84 67.88
N GLU A 372 -16.39 -12.72 68.42
CA GLU A 372 -15.25 -12.71 69.37
C GLU A 372 -15.50 -13.49 70.68
N ASP A 373 -16.76 -13.58 71.13
CA ASP A 373 -17.13 -14.23 72.40
C ASP A 373 -17.46 -15.74 72.29
N PHE A 374 -17.48 -16.28 71.07
CA PHE A 374 -17.93 -17.65 70.79
C PHE A 374 -16.99 -18.37 69.82
N LEU A 375 -16.63 -19.62 70.12
CA LEU A 375 -15.74 -20.40 69.26
C LEU A 375 -16.51 -21.29 68.27
N GLY A 376 -16.11 -21.21 67.00
CA GLY A 376 -16.52 -22.16 65.95
C GLY A 376 -16.92 -21.49 64.65
N GLU A 377 -17.00 -22.33 63.61
CA GLU A 377 -17.44 -21.96 62.27
C GLU A 377 -18.81 -22.62 61.98
N PRO A 378 -19.92 -21.87 62.04
CA PRO A 378 -21.24 -22.38 61.77
C PRO A 378 -21.42 -22.63 60.27
N VAL A 379 -22.09 -23.74 59.96
CA VAL A 379 -22.64 -24.06 58.65
C VAL A 379 -24.16 -23.89 58.74
N PHE A 380 -24.71 -23.07 57.87
CA PHE A 380 -26.12 -22.74 57.81
C PHE A 380 -26.83 -23.61 56.79
N TYR A 381 -28.06 -24.00 57.06
CA TYR A 381 -28.95 -24.68 56.12
C TYR A 381 -30.24 -23.89 55.95
N CYS A 382 -30.62 -23.65 54.70
CA CYS A 382 -31.88 -23.01 54.35
C CYS A 382 -32.92 -24.06 53.97
N SER A 383 -34.11 -23.99 54.55
CA SER A 383 -35.30 -24.76 54.13
C SER A 383 -36.52 -23.87 54.20
N ASP A 384 -37.24 -23.75 53.08
CA ASP A 384 -38.53 -23.05 53.00
C ASP A 384 -38.48 -21.60 53.57
N GLY A 385 -37.40 -20.88 53.27
CA GLY A 385 -37.18 -19.49 53.70
C GLY A 385 -36.68 -19.34 55.15
N ILE A 386 -36.47 -20.44 55.88
CA ILE A 386 -35.99 -20.45 57.26
C ILE A 386 -34.55 -20.95 57.31
N VAL A 387 -33.67 -20.20 57.99
CA VAL A 387 -32.28 -20.60 58.24
C VAL A 387 -32.17 -21.32 59.58
N SER A 388 -31.47 -22.44 59.55
CA SER A 388 -31.04 -23.20 60.72
C SER A 388 -29.53 -23.36 60.73
N VAL A 389 -28.92 -23.45 61.90
CA VAL A 389 -27.51 -23.82 62.02
C VAL A 389 -27.43 -25.34 61.98
N LEU A 390 -26.82 -25.88 60.93
CA LEU A 390 -26.71 -27.32 60.68
C LEU A 390 -25.61 -27.95 61.54
N ALA A 391 -24.45 -27.29 61.61
CA ALA A 391 -23.30 -27.73 62.38
C ALA A 391 -22.43 -26.53 62.76
N VAL A 392 -21.65 -26.65 63.82
CA VAL A 392 -20.60 -25.69 64.18
C VAL A 392 -19.29 -26.47 64.23
N ASN A 393 -18.38 -26.16 63.31
CA ASN A 393 -17.07 -26.78 63.26
C ASN A 393 -16.15 -26.08 64.25
N LEU A 394 -15.57 -26.84 65.17
CA LEU A 394 -14.61 -26.30 66.13
C LEU A 394 -13.27 -26.06 65.44
N ILE A 395 -12.88 -24.79 65.31
CA ILE A 395 -11.49 -24.48 65.03
C ILE A 395 -10.71 -24.76 66.32
N ARG A 396 -9.95 -25.86 66.36
CA ARG A 396 -8.87 -25.99 67.34
C ARG A 396 -7.91 -24.84 67.08
N GLN A 397 -7.88 -23.83 67.95
CA GLN A 397 -6.79 -22.87 67.92
C GLN A 397 -5.46 -23.63 68.04
N PRO A 398 -4.51 -23.51 67.10
CA PRO A 398 -3.14 -23.81 67.41
C PRO A 398 -2.55 -22.59 68.14
N ARG A 399 -1.98 -22.85 69.31
CA ARG A 399 -1.07 -22.01 70.11
C ARG A 399 -1.70 -21.02 71.10
N ILE A 400 -1.66 -21.44 72.36
CA ILE A 400 -1.21 -20.55 73.43
C ILE A 400 0.23 -20.11 73.07
N PRO A 401 0.55 -18.82 72.99
CA PRO A 401 1.92 -18.37 72.79
C PRO A 401 2.82 -18.91 73.91
N GLY A 402 3.75 -19.82 73.58
CA GLY A 402 4.79 -20.30 74.50
C GLY A 402 4.76 -21.77 74.92
N ILE A 403 3.88 -22.63 74.35
CA ILE A 403 3.87 -24.07 74.66
C ILE A 403 4.00 -24.89 73.36
N ASP A 404 5.20 -25.45 73.13
CA ASP A 404 5.55 -26.15 71.89
C ASP A 404 5.38 -27.68 71.94
N ASN A 405 4.99 -28.30 73.07
CA ASN A 405 4.85 -29.75 73.18
C ASN A 405 3.64 -30.20 74.02
N VAL A 406 2.77 -31.01 73.43
CA VAL A 406 1.51 -31.52 74.01
C VAL A 406 1.72 -32.80 74.85
N SER A 407 2.97 -33.23 75.08
CA SER A 407 3.28 -34.46 75.84
C SER A 407 3.46 -34.26 77.36
N GLU A 408 3.25 -33.04 77.89
CA GLU A 408 3.38 -32.72 79.33
C GLU A 408 2.09 -32.22 79.98
N ILE A 409 0.91 -32.49 79.41
CA ILE A 409 -0.35 -32.20 80.12
C ILE A 409 -0.66 -33.35 81.10
N GLY A 410 0.16 -33.42 82.16
CA GLY A 410 -0.11 -34.20 83.35
C GLY A 410 -0.98 -33.41 84.32
N SER A 411 -2.23 -33.84 84.49
CA SER A 411 -3.07 -33.80 85.71
C SER A 411 -2.94 -32.63 86.71
N SER A 412 -2.67 -31.39 86.28
CA SER A 412 -2.50 -30.25 87.21
C SER A 412 -2.97 -28.89 86.70
N TYR A 413 -3.83 -28.83 85.68
CA TYR A 413 -4.52 -27.59 85.32
C TYR A 413 -5.90 -27.56 86.00
N ASN A 414 -6.01 -26.76 87.06
CA ASN A 414 -7.29 -26.31 87.58
C ASN A 414 -7.90 -25.35 86.54
N PHE A 415 -8.85 -25.84 85.74
CA PHE A 415 -9.69 -25.00 84.90
C PHE A 415 -10.39 -23.97 85.77
N THR A 416 -10.01 -22.71 85.63
CA THR A 416 -10.76 -21.61 86.26
C THR A 416 -11.99 -21.29 85.39
N GLU A 417 -13.00 -20.58 85.91
CA GLU A 417 -14.19 -20.24 85.11
C GLU A 417 -13.88 -19.44 83.83
N GLU A 418 -12.68 -18.86 83.74
CA GLU A 418 -12.17 -18.14 82.58
C GLU A 418 -11.69 -19.05 81.42
N ASP A 419 -11.48 -20.35 81.67
CA ASP A 419 -11.09 -21.34 80.64
C ASP A 419 -12.30 -22.00 79.95
N ARG A 420 -13.53 -21.55 80.27
CA ARG A 420 -14.77 -22.05 79.66
C ARG A 420 -15.07 -21.26 78.38
N PHE A 421 -14.83 -21.87 77.22
CA PHE A 421 -15.27 -21.29 75.95
C PHE A 421 -16.78 -21.50 75.75
N LYS A 422 -17.48 -20.45 75.30
CA LYS A 422 -18.89 -20.55 74.92
C LYS A 422 -19.00 -21.08 73.50
N LEU A 423 -19.83 -22.10 73.35
CA LEU A 423 -20.11 -22.74 72.06
C LEU A 423 -21.46 -22.29 71.53
N CYS A 424 -21.51 -21.98 70.23
CA CYS A 424 -22.75 -21.82 69.51
C CYS A 424 -23.51 -23.16 69.42
N GLY A 425 -24.82 -23.08 69.50
CA GLY A 425 -25.71 -24.15 69.97
C GLY A 425 -26.08 -25.25 69.00
N CYS A 426 -25.11 -25.96 68.43
CA CYS A 426 -25.39 -27.23 67.74
C CYS A 426 -24.79 -28.45 68.44
N CYS A 427 -23.94 -28.23 69.45
CA CYS A 427 -23.30 -29.30 70.19
C CYS A 427 -23.83 -29.33 71.61
N SER A 428 -24.91 -30.08 71.86
CA SER A 428 -24.99 -30.76 73.15
C SER A 428 -23.93 -31.85 73.09
N PRO A 429 -22.88 -31.85 73.94
CA PRO A 429 -22.06 -33.04 74.06
C PRO A 429 -23.01 -34.20 74.36
N PRO A 430 -22.94 -35.33 73.64
CA PRO A 430 -23.71 -36.50 74.03
C PRO A 430 -23.38 -36.81 75.50
N PRO A 431 -24.34 -37.29 76.30
CA PRO A 431 -24.05 -37.73 77.67
C PRO A 431 -22.87 -38.70 77.62
N ASP A 432 -21.95 -38.57 78.59
CA ASP A 432 -20.79 -39.47 78.70
C ASP A 432 -21.27 -40.90 78.52
N LEU A 433 -20.85 -41.49 77.39
CA LEU A 433 -21.16 -42.88 77.09
C LEU A 433 -20.53 -43.71 78.21
N PRO A 434 -21.28 -44.67 78.82
CA PRO A 434 -20.66 -45.61 79.74
C PRO A 434 -19.51 -46.32 79.01
N ASP A 435 -18.35 -46.45 79.66
CA ASP A 435 -17.11 -47.03 79.14
C ASP A 435 -17.37 -48.06 78.05
N ILE A 436 -17.31 -47.59 76.80
CA ILE A 436 -17.39 -48.44 75.63
C ILE A 436 -16.00 -49.03 75.48
N ALA A 437 -15.92 -50.36 75.61
CA ALA A 437 -14.74 -51.12 75.24
C ALA A 437 -14.24 -50.62 73.87
N ALA A 438 -12.93 -50.39 73.79
CA ALA A 438 -12.24 -49.90 72.60
C ALA A 438 -12.81 -50.58 71.34
N LEU A 439 -13.34 -49.78 70.41
CA LEU A 439 -13.61 -50.28 69.07
C LEU A 439 -12.30 -50.81 68.51
N GLU A 440 -12.28 -52.09 68.13
CA GLU A 440 -11.20 -52.66 67.33
C GLU A 440 -10.97 -51.75 66.13
N GLY A 441 -9.75 -51.21 66.04
CA GLY A 441 -9.36 -50.35 64.94
C GLY A 441 -9.64 -51.04 63.62
N LEU A 442 -10.30 -50.33 62.70
CA LEU A 442 -10.51 -50.80 61.34
C LEU A 442 -9.13 -51.17 60.77
N ASP A 443 -8.93 -52.47 60.55
CA ASP A 443 -7.65 -53.03 60.16
C ASP A 443 -7.21 -52.42 58.81
N SER A 444 -6.32 -51.44 58.89
CA SER A 444 -5.75 -50.72 57.76
C SER A 444 -5.10 -51.62 56.72
N MET A 445 -4.80 -52.89 57.06
CA MET A 445 -4.39 -53.91 56.08
C MET A 445 -5.47 -54.19 55.03
N VAL A 446 -6.75 -54.20 55.38
CA VAL A 446 -7.82 -54.57 54.43
C VAL A 446 -7.96 -53.52 53.32
N VAL A 447 -7.83 -52.23 53.66
CA VAL A 447 -7.86 -51.13 52.68
C VAL A 447 -6.63 -51.17 51.77
N ILE A 448 -5.45 -51.49 52.31
CA ILE A 448 -4.22 -51.67 51.53
C ILE A 448 -4.34 -52.87 50.58
N TYR A 449 -4.93 -53.98 51.02
CA TYR A 449 -5.17 -55.14 50.15
C TYR A 449 -6.09 -54.81 48.97
N TRP A 450 -7.16 -54.05 49.20
CA TRP A 450 -8.04 -53.60 48.10
C TRP A 450 -7.35 -52.62 47.15
N ALA A 451 -6.54 -51.68 47.67
CA ALA A 451 -5.77 -50.75 46.83
C ALA A 451 -4.72 -51.48 45.96
N VAL A 452 -4.01 -52.46 46.54
CA VAL A 452 -3.03 -53.29 45.81
C VAL A 452 -3.74 -54.20 44.79
N ALA A 453 -4.90 -54.76 45.11
CA ALA A 453 -5.67 -55.58 44.18
C ALA A 453 -6.18 -54.77 42.97
N VAL A 454 -6.70 -53.56 43.19
CA VAL A 454 -7.16 -52.67 42.11
C VAL A 454 -5.98 -52.15 41.28
N GLY A 455 -4.88 -51.75 41.93
CA GLY A 455 -3.67 -51.32 41.24
C GLY A 455 -3.04 -52.43 40.40
N GLY A 456 -3.00 -53.67 40.93
CA GLY A 456 -2.49 -54.84 40.22
C GLY A 456 -3.36 -55.23 39.01
N ALA A 457 -4.69 -55.17 39.15
CA ALA A 457 -5.61 -55.43 38.04
C ALA A 457 -5.46 -54.38 36.92
N GLY A 458 -5.31 -53.10 37.27
CA GLY A 458 -5.07 -52.02 36.31
C GLY A 458 -3.78 -52.21 35.51
N PHE A 459 -2.70 -52.66 36.17
CA PHE A 459 -1.42 -52.93 35.51
C PHE A 459 -1.49 -54.10 34.51
N LEU A 460 -2.26 -55.16 34.83
CA LEU A 460 -2.46 -56.29 33.92
C LEU A 460 -3.28 -55.90 32.67
N VAL A 461 -4.29 -55.03 32.82
CA VAL A 461 -5.07 -54.54 31.68
C VAL A 461 -4.22 -53.65 30.77
N ALA A 462 -3.40 -52.76 31.33
CA ALA A 462 -2.51 -51.87 30.57
C ALA A 462 -1.42 -52.65 29.80
N THR A 463 -0.83 -53.67 30.42
CA THR A 463 0.18 -54.51 29.77
C THR A 463 -0.42 -55.39 28.67
N ALA A 464 -1.62 -55.96 28.88
CA ALA A 464 -2.32 -56.72 27.85
C ALA A 464 -2.73 -55.86 26.64
N SER A 465 -3.20 -54.63 26.89
CA SER A 465 -3.57 -53.69 25.82
C SER A 465 -2.36 -53.16 25.06
N GLY A 466 -1.25 -52.87 25.76
CA GLY A 466 0.04 -52.55 25.12
C GLY A 466 0.57 -53.67 24.22
N TYR A 467 0.50 -54.93 24.69
CA TYR A 467 0.94 -56.09 23.90
C TYR A 467 0.08 -56.33 22.65
N TRP A 468 -1.23 -56.10 22.74
CA TRP A 468 -2.14 -56.25 21.60
C TRP A 468 -1.90 -55.20 20.51
N ILE A 469 -1.61 -53.95 20.90
CA ILE A 469 -1.25 -52.87 19.96
C ILE A 469 0.10 -53.15 19.29
N TYR A 470 1.07 -53.69 20.02
CA TYR A 470 2.40 -53.98 19.48
C TYR A 470 2.37 -55.13 18.46
N LYS A 471 1.53 -56.16 18.67
CA LYS A 471 1.39 -57.31 17.77
C LYS A 471 0.73 -56.99 16.42
N LYS A 472 -0.01 -55.87 16.32
CA LYS A 472 -0.74 -55.47 15.11
C LYS A 472 0.02 -54.56 14.14
N ARG A 473 1.28 -54.21 14.42
CA ARG A 473 2.08 -53.41 13.47
C ARG A 473 2.87 -54.33 12.52
N PRO A 474 2.66 -54.26 11.18
CA PRO A 474 3.55 -54.91 10.24
C PRO A 474 4.95 -54.25 10.29
N PRO A 475 6.04 -55.01 10.09
CA PRO A 475 7.39 -54.48 10.17
C PRO A 475 7.62 -53.43 9.07
N LYS A 476 7.93 -52.19 9.48
CA LYS A 476 8.45 -51.17 8.56
C LYS A 476 9.90 -51.52 8.21
N VAL A 477 10.12 -52.04 7.02
CA VAL A 477 11.45 -52.19 6.43
C VAL A 477 11.86 -50.84 5.85
N SER A 478 12.63 -50.05 6.60
CA SER A 478 13.36 -48.92 6.03
C SER A 478 14.71 -49.41 5.51
N LYS A 479 14.78 -49.76 4.23
CA LYS A 479 16.06 -49.87 3.52
C LYS A 479 16.51 -48.44 3.17
N VAL A 480 17.60 -48.00 3.78
CA VAL A 480 18.40 -46.86 3.30
C VAL A 480 19.55 -47.47 2.51
N THR A 481 19.57 -47.27 1.20
CA THR A 481 20.74 -47.50 0.34
C THR A 481 21.40 -46.16 0.07
N PRO A 482 22.73 -46.04 0.19
CA PRO A 482 23.45 -44.87 -0.30
C PRO A 482 23.63 -45.03 -1.82
N GLU A 483 23.23 -44.02 -2.59
CA GLU A 483 23.65 -43.92 -3.99
C GLU A 483 24.45 -42.63 -4.18
N ASP A 484 25.74 -42.84 -4.42
CA ASP A 484 26.60 -41.93 -5.13
C ASP A 484 26.12 -41.81 -6.58
N GLY A 485 26.02 -40.57 -7.07
CA GLY A 485 26.43 -40.26 -8.44
C GLY A 485 25.38 -40.35 -9.56
N LEU A 486 25.16 -39.19 -10.18
CA LEU A 486 24.82 -38.94 -11.59
C LEU A 486 23.43 -39.35 -12.11
N GLY A 487 22.69 -38.31 -12.52
CA GLY A 487 22.11 -38.28 -13.86
C GLY A 487 20.58 -38.13 -13.95
N ALA A 488 20.18 -36.99 -14.52
CA ALA A 488 19.02 -36.81 -15.40
C ALA A 488 17.60 -37.11 -14.86
N GLY A 489 16.85 -36.02 -14.67
CA GLY A 489 15.47 -35.79 -15.09
C GLY A 489 14.45 -36.94 -15.05
N SER A 490 13.38 -36.77 -14.26
CA SER A 490 12.03 -36.61 -14.80
C SER A 490 10.96 -36.54 -13.70
N SER A 491 9.86 -35.88 -14.10
CA SER A 491 8.59 -35.65 -13.42
C SER A 491 8.00 -36.82 -12.64
N LEU A 492 7.52 -36.53 -11.42
CA LEU A 492 6.63 -37.42 -10.68
C LEU A 492 5.17 -37.21 -11.13
N ALA A 493 4.69 -38.17 -11.91
CA ALA A 493 3.29 -38.47 -12.08
C ALA A 493 2.74 -39.10 -10.79
N ILE A 494 1.62 -38.56 -10.28
CA ILE A 494 0.85 -39.19 -9.21
C ILE A 494 -0.10 -40.18 -9.89
N GLN A 495 0.12 -41.47 -9.64
CA GLN A 495 -0.79 -42.54 -9.99
C GLN A 495 -1.88 -42.65 -8.92
N ASP A 496 -3.12 -42.43 -9.36
CA ASP A 496 -4.34 -42.88 -8.71
C ASP A 496 -4.33 -44.40 -8.49
N ASN A 497 -4.87 -44.83 -7.35
CA ASN A 497 -5.54 -46.13 -7.29
C ASN A 497 -6.81 -46.01 -6.42
N PRO A 498 -7.92 -46.65 -6.83
CA PRO A 498 -9.28 -46.27 -6.48
C PRO A 498 -9.84 -47.12 -5.33
N GLN A 499 -11.10 -46.83 -5.02
CA GLN A 499 -12.06 -47.57 -4.20
C GLN A 499 -12.39 -46.87 -2.87
N LEU A 500 -13.26 -45.86 -2.95
CA LEU A 500 -14.26 -45.68 -1.91
C LEU A 500 -15.63 -45.51 -2.59
N THR A 501 -16.56 -46.32 -2.09
CA THR A 501 -17.82 -46.71 -2.69
C THR A 501 -18.87 -45.59 -2.66
N SER A 502 -19.64 -45.55 -3.75
CA SER A 502 -20.69 -44.62 -4.14
C SER A 502 -21.96 -44.65 -3.28
N LYS A 503 -21.91 -44.18 -2.02
CA LYS A 503 -23.15 -43.99 -1.24
C LYS A 503 -23.24 -42.79 -0.29
N GLU A 504 -22.33 -41.83 -0.38
CA GLU A 504 -22.40 -40.57 0.40
C GLU A 504 -22.44 -39.30 -0.46
N LEU A 505 -22.63 -39.44 -1.78
CA LEU A 505 -22.71 -38.33 -2.74
C LEU A 505 -24.15 -38.00 -3.18
N ALA A 506 -25.11 -38.03 -2.25
CA ALA A 506 -26.52 -37.69 -2.55
C ALA A 506 -27.19 -36.78 -1.51
N LEU A 507 -26.42 -36.14 -0.62
CA LEU A 507 -26.96 -35.25 0.41
C LEU A 507 -26.27 -33.88 0.50
N ARG A 508 -25.44 -33.52 -0.50
CA ARG A 508 -24.76 -32.22 -0.56
C ARG A 508 -25.30 -31.24 -1.62
N ASP A 509 -26.25 -31.64 -2.46
CA ASP A 509 -26.82 -30.80 -3.53
C ASP A 509 -28.19 -30.17 -3.21
N ALA A 510 -28.58 -30.12 -1.93
CA ALA A 510 -29.85 -29.51 -1.50
C ALA A 510 -29.71 -28.21 -0.68
N ALA A 511 -28.56 -27.53 -0.75
CA ALA A 511 -28.33 -26.27 -0.01
C ALA A 511 -27.63 -25.16 -0.83
N MET A 512 -27.84 -25.13 -2.15
CA MET A 512 -27.50 -24.00 -3.00
C MET A 512 -28.69 -23.62 -3.87
N SER A 513 -29.63 -22.85 -3.31
CA SER A 513 -30.70 -22.22 -4.10
C SER A 513 -31.39 -21.03 -3.38
N GLU A 514 -30.70 -20.30 -2.50
CA GLU A 514 -31.26 -19.06 -1.90
C GLU A 514 -30.41 -17.79 -2.12
N ARG A 515 -29.30 -17.86 -2.88
CA ARG A 515 -28.47 -16.68 -3.16
C ARG A 515 -28.70 -16.01 -4.52
N ASP A 516 -29.50 -16.58 -5.41
CA ASP A 516 -29.76 -16.01 -6.75
C ASP A 516 -31.07 -15.21 -6.86
N LEU A 517 -31.73 -14.89 -5.75
CA LEU A 517 -32.96 -14.07 -5.73
C LEU A 517 -32.78 -12.69 -5.08
N ALA A 518 -31.55 -12.15 -5.05
CA ALA A 518 -31.28 -10.79 -4.55
C ALA A 518 -30.66 -9.85 -5.61
N LEU A 519 -30.48 -10.29 -6.86
CA LEU A 519 -29.79 -9.53 -7.91
C LEU A 519 -30.61 -9.28 -9.18
N ALA A 520 -31.94 -9.43 -9.12
CA ALA A 520 -32.84 -9.19 -10.25
C ALA A 520 -33.96 -8.17 -9.98
N LEU A 521 -33.72 -7.17 -9.11
CA LEU A 521 -34.72 -6.12 -8.81
C LEU A 521 -34.12 -4.72 -8.55
N LYS A 522 -33.02 -4.37 -9.24
CA LYS A 522 -32.58 -2.98 -9.39
C LYS A 522 -32.29 -2.72 -10.86
N ASP A 523 -33.34 -2.48 -11.63
CA ASP A 523 -33.29 -1.68 -12.86
C ASP A 523 -34.71 -1.35 -13.31
N VAL A 524 -35.19 -0.16 -12.89
CA VAL A 524 -36.29 0.54 -13.58
C VAL A 524 -35.87 2.00 -13.74
N PRO A 525 -35.89 2.55 -14.97
CA PRO A 525 -35.37 3.90 -15.24
C PRO A 525 -36.43 4.96 -14.99
N ALA A 526 -36.05 6.05 -14.30
CA ALA A 526 -36.85 7.27 -14.20
C ALA A 526 -36.48 8.24 -15.34
N ARG A 527 -37.51 8.73 -16.06
CA ARG A 527 -37.42 9.79 -17.08
C ARG A 527 -37.13 11.17 -16.46
N PRO A 528 -36.63 12.14 -17.26
CA PRO A 528 -36.15 13.42 -16.79
C PRO A 528 -37.26 14.49 -16.74
N GLY A 529 -37.22 15.39 -15.76
CA GLY A 529 -38.11 16.55 -15.75
C GLY A 529 -37.97 17.45 -14.51
N LEU A 530 -37.57 18.69 -14.80
CA LEU A 530 -37.76 19.93 -14.03
C LEU A 530 -37.12 20.05 -12.64
N GLN A 531 -36.10 20.92 -12.54
CA GLN A 531 -35.97 21.78 -11.38
C GLN A 531 -35.76 23.24 -11.78
N ASP A 532 -36.71 24.03 -11.29
CA ASP A 532 -36.78 25.48 -11.29
C ASP A 532 -35.76 26.12 -10.34
N ARG A 533 -35.49 27.39 -10.65
CA ARG A 533 -34.71 28.43 -9.98
C ARG A 533 -34.80 28.48 -8.43
N PRO A 534 -33.84 29.22 -7.83
CA PRO A 534 -34.24 30.27 -6.89
C PRO A 534 -33.75 31.67 -7.28
N ARG A 535 -34.64 32.64 -7.01
CA ARG A 535 -34.46 34.09 -7.13
C ARG A 535 -33.62 34.65 -5.98
N LEU A 536 -32.69 35.52 -6.36
CA LEU A 536 -32.48 36.90 -5.88
C LEU A 536 -33.21 37.33 -4.59
N LEU A 537 -32.43 37.81 -3.62
CA LEU A 537 -32.70 39.06 -2.90
C LEU A 537 -31.42 39.89 -2.76
N ARG A 538 -31.63 41.20 -2.80
CA ARG A 538 -30.72 42.32 -3.08
C ARG A 538 -30.58 43.17 -1.81
N GLY A 539 -29.42 43.77 -1.57
CA GLY A 539 -29.23 44.83 -0.58
C GLY A 539 -27.92 45.59 -0.82
N MET A 540 -28.00 46.92 -0.94
CA MET A 540 -27.03 47.87 -1.50
C MET A 540 -26.21 48.63 -0.43
N SER A 541 -25.30 49.49 -0.94
CA SER A 541 -24.64 50.69 -0.36
C SER A 541 -23.45 50.43 0.57
N GLU A 542 -22.34 51.18 0.57
CA GLU A 542 -21.92 52.43 -0.10
C GLU A 542 -20.38 52.60 0.06
N GLU A 543 -19.81 53.48 -0.76
CA GLU A 543 -18.44 54.05 -0.85
C GLU A 543 -17.84 54.66 0.45
N PRO A 544 -16.58 55.17 0.50
CA PRO A 544 -15.75 55.76 -0.57
C PRO A 544 -14.35 55.18 -0.82
#